data_AF-A0A380AR72-F1
#
_entry.id   AF-A0A380AR72-F1
#
_cell.length_a   1.000
_cell.length_b   1.000
_cell.length_c   1.000
_cell.angle_alpha   90.00
_cell.angle_beta   90.00
_cell.angle_gamma   90.00
#
_symmetry.space_group_name_H-M   'P 1'
#
loop_
_entity.id
_entity.type
_entity.pdbx_description
1 polymer ?
#
loop_
_entity_poly.entity_id
_entity_poly.type
_entity_poly.pdbx_seq_one_letter_code
_entity_poly.pdbx_strand_id
1 'polypeptide(L)'
;MALTPLTVADRFRELLDEKPGSWIFTSATLSVNEQMGHFTDRLGLNKAKTLLLASPFDYAKQALLCVPRFFAVTEPAGWGTAIGAYAAAVD
;
A
#
# COMPACT_ATOMS: atom_id res chain seq x y z
N MET A 1 -27.00 -16.76 -4.17
CA MET A 1 -25.56 -16.84 -3.84
C MET A 1 -24.86 -15.66 -4.49
N ALA A 2 -24.28 -14.75 -3.72
CA ALA A 2 -23.46 -13.68 -4.27
C ALA A 2 -22.04 -14.22 -4.46
N LEU A 3 -21.63 -14.47 -5.70
CA LEU A 3 -20.24 -14.77 -6.05
C LEU A 3 -19.49 -13.43 -6.05
N THR A 4 -18.66 -13.18 -5.05
CA THR A 4 -17.70 -12.06 -5.11
C THR A 4 -16.60 -12.43 -6.09
N PRO A 5 -16.46 -11.69 -7.21
CA PRO A 5 -15.48 -12.04 -8.22
C PRO A 5 -14.07 -11.92 -7.64
N LEU A 6 -13.23 -12.91 -7.93
CA LEU A 6 -11.85 -12.96 -7.47
C LEU A 6 -10.99 -11.87 -8.12
N THR A 7 -11.44 -11.34 -9.26
CA THR A 7 -10.81 -10.23 -9.99
C THR A 7 -11.86 -9.20 -10.41
N VAL A 8 -11.50 -7.92 -10.33
CA VAL A 8 -12.36 -6.79 -10.75
C VAL A 8 -11.90 -6.17 -12.08
N ALA A 9 -10.78 -6.62 -12.64
CA ALA A 9 -10.12 -6.00 -13.78
C ALA A 9 -11.03 -5.91 -15.03
N ASP A 10 -11.71 -7.01 -15.39
CA ASP A 10 -12.53 -7.07 -16.60
C ASP A 10 -13.75 -6.16 -16.50
N ARG A 11 -14.47 -6.25 -15.37
CA ARG A 11 -15.62 -5.39 -15.09
C ARG A 11 -15.23 -3.91 -15.03
N PHE A 12 -14.08 -3.60 -14.46
CA PHE A 12 -13.62 -2.22 -14.41
C PHE A 12 -13.24 -1.70 -15.79
N ARG A 13 -12.66 -2.54 -16.66
CA ARG A 13 -12.38 -2.21 -18.07
C ARG A 13 -13.65 -1.84 -18.83
N GLU A 14 -14.70 -2.68 -18.71
CA GLU A 14 -16.01 -2.42 -19.33
C GLU A 14 -16.53 -1.03 -18.95
N LEU A 15 -16.44 -0.67 -17.66
CA LEU A 15 -16.87 0.64 -17.16
C LEU A 15 -16.07 1.82 -17.69
N LEU A 16 -14.76 1.64 -17.94
CA LEU A 16 -13.90 2.65 -18.55
C LEU A 16 -14.25 2.85 -20.03
N ASP A 17 -14.50 1.75 -20.74
CA ASP A 17 -14.83 1.77 -22.17
C ASP A 17 -16.22 2.40 -22.44
N GLU A 18 -17.17 2.18 -21.53
CA GLU A 18 -18.51 2.80 -21.58
C GLU A 18 -18.50 4.33 -21.35
N LYS A 19 -17.48 4.84 -20.66
CA LYS A 19 -17.38 6.26 -20.27
C LYS A 19 -16.15 6.91 -20.91
N PRO A 20 -16.29 7.40 -22.16
CA PRO A 20 -15.18 8.01 -22.87
C PRO A 20 -14.70 9.26 -22.12
N GLY A 21 -13.39 9.31 -21.84
CA GLY A 21 -12.79 10.41 -21.10
C GLY A 21 -11.36 10.12 -20.67
N SER A 22 -10.72 11.10 -20.03
CA SER A 22 -9.44 10.92 -19.37
C SER A 22 -9.66 10.54 -17.91
N TRP A 23 -9.05 9.45 -17.47
CA TRP A 23 -9.15 8.94 -16.10
C TRP A 23 -7.83 9.21 -15.37
N ILE A 24 -7.90 9.89 -14.23
CA ILE A 24 -6.74 10.19 -13.37
C ILE A 24 -6.98 9.53 -12.02
N PHE A 25 -6.10 8.60 -11.65
CA PHE A 25 -6.08 7.96 -10.34
C PHE A 25 -4.94 8.58 -9.53
N THR A 26 -5.27 9.14 -8.37
CA THR A 26 -4.30 9.76 -7.48
C THR A 26 -4.59 9.39 -6.04
N SER A 27 -3.55 9.00 -5.31
CA SER A 27 -3.58 8.79 -3.87
C SER A 27 -2.14 8.69 -3.36
N ALA A 28 -1.95 8.98 -2.08
CA ALA A 28 -0.67 8.86 -1.39
C ALA A 28 -0.22 7.41 -1.17
N THR A 29 -1.09 6.42 -1.41
CA THR A 29 -0.86 5.02 -1.03
C THR A 29 -1.04 4.00 -2.17
N LEU A 30 -1.01 4.43 -3.43
CA LEU A 30 -1.18 3.51 -4.57
C LEU A 30 0.04 2.60 -4.80
N SER A 31 1.25 3.09 -4.51
CA SER A 31 2.48 2.36 -4.78
C SER A 31 2.81 1.36 -3.69
N VAL A 32 3.32 0.20 -4.09
CA VAL A 32 3.96 -0.78 -3.22
C VAL A 32 5.38 -0.98 -3.71
N ASN A 33 6.36 -0.88 -2.80
CA ASN A 33 7.78 -1.01 -3.15
C ASN A 33 8.19 -0.10 -4.34
N GLU A 34 7.74 1.16 -4.30
CA GLU A 34 7.95 2.18 -5.34
C GLU A 34 7.37 1.83 -6.73
N GLN A 35 6.49 0.83 -6.81
CA GLN A 35 5.88 0.37 -8.05
C GLN A 35 4.35 0.52 -8.00
N MET A 36 3.76 0.92 -9.13
CA MET A 36 2.30 1.05 -9.29
C MET A 36 1.63 -0.22 -9.84
N GLY A 37 2.41 -1.25 -10.17
CA GLY A 37 1.94 -2.49 -10.80
C GLY A 37 0.80 -3.17 -10.04
N HIS A 38 0.91 -3.25 -8.71
CA HIS A 38 -0.13 -3.87 -7.88
C HIS A 38 -1.51 -3.19 -8.05
N PHE A 39 -1.55 -1.87 -8.23
CA PHE A 39 -2.78 -1.14 -8.49
C PHE A 39 -3.23 -1.30 -9.95
N THR A 40 -2.32 -1.11 -10.91
CA THR A 40 -2.67 -1.15 -12.33
C THR A 40 -3.13 -2.54 -12.77
N ASP A 41 -2.50 -3.60 -12.30
CA ASP A 41 -2.83 -4.96 -12.74
C ASP A 41 -4.19 -5.41 -12.18
N ARG A 42 -4.48 -5.10 -10.91
CA ARG A 42 -5.77 -5.43 -10.27
C ARG A 42 -6.97 -4.76 -10.94
N LEU A 43 -6.77 -3.55 -11.49
CA LEU A 43 -7.81 -2.81 -12.20
C LEU A 43 -7.78 -3.03 -13.72
N GLY A 44 -6.82 -3.80 -14.24
CA GLY A 44 -6.66 -3.93 -15.69
C GLY A 44 -6.28 -2.60 -16.34
N LEU A 45 -5.26 -1.91 -15.84
CA LEU A 45 -4.78 -0.62 -16.37
C LEU A 45 -3.39 -0.78 -17.00
N ASN A 46 -3.18 -1.84 -17.78
CA ASN A 46 -1.86 -2.24 -18.30
C ASN A 46 -1.16 -1.20 -19.20
N LYS A 47 -1.86 -0.16 -19.65
CA LYS A 47 -1.33 0.93 -20.49
C LYS A 47 -1.34 2.30 -19.78
N ALA A 48 -1.67 2.34 -18.49
CA ALA A 48 -1.72 3.59 -17.74
C ALA A 48 -0.31 4.19 -17.62
N LYS A 49 -0.23 5.52 -17.79
CA LYS A 49 0.98 6.27 -17.43
C LYS A 49 1.04 6.38 -15.91
N THR A 50 2.22 6.15 -15.34
CA THR A 50 2.42 6.18 -13.89
C THR A 50 3.37 7.31 -13.51
N LEU A 51 3.11 7.96 -12.38
CA LEU A 51 3.97 8.96 -11.79
C LEU A 51 4.01 8.72 -10.27
N LEU A 52 5.21 8.55 -9.73
CA LEU A 52 5.44 8.49 -8.29
C LEU A 52 6.11 9.80 -7.85
N LEU A 53 5.50 10.48 -6.89
CA LEU A 53 6.04 11.71 -6.32
C LEU A 53 6.49 11.42 -4.89
N ALA A 54 7.73 11.75 -4.57
CA ALA A 54 8.23 11.65 -3.21
C ALA A 54 7.48 12.63 -2.29
N SER A 55 7.33 12.24 -1.02
CA SER A 55 6.77 13.14 -0.01
C SER A 55 7.69 14.35 0.19
N PRO A 56 7.15 15.56 0.32
CA PRO A 56 7.94 16.76 0.58
C PRO A 56 8.32 16.94 2.06
N PHE A 57 7.86 16.06 2.96
CA PHE A 57 8.03 16.22 4.41
C PHE A 57 9.36 15.64 4.92
N ASP A 58 9.97 16.32 5.90
CA ASP A 58 11.16 15.85 6.61
C ASP A 58 10.73 14.90 7.74
N TYR A 59 10.44 13.64 7.40
CA TYR A 59 9.99 12.65 8.39
C TYR A 59 10.98 12.43 9.53
N ALA A 60 12.28 12.66 9.32
CA ALA A 60 13.28 12.50 10.37
C ALA A 60 13.12 13.54 11.48
N LYS A 61 12.63 14.75 11.16
CA LYS A 61 12.39 15.82 12.13
C LYS A 61 10.92 16.05 12.48
N GLN A 62 10.00 15.59 11.64
CA GLN A 62 8.57 15.93 11.70
C GLN A 62 7.65 14.71 11.93
N ALA A 63 8.21 13.53 12.18
CA ALA A 63 7.45 12.34 12.54
C ALA A 63 8.07 11.57 13.71
N LEU A 64 7.22 10.85 14.43
CA LEU A 64 7.62 9.93 15.49
C LEU A 64 7.13 8.53 15.12
N LEU A 65 8.00 7.52 15.26
CA LEU A 65 7.65 6.13 15.11
C LEU A 65 7.25 5.56 16.47
N CYS A 66 5.95 5.38 16.71
CA CYS A 66 5.44 4.82 17.95
C CYS A 66 5.39 3.29 17.85
N VAL A 67 6.27 2.61 18.56
CA VAL A 67 6.30 1.14 18.64
C VAL A 67 5.76 0.68 20.00
N PRO A 68 4.67 -0.10 20.06
CA PRO A 68 4.17 -0.66 21.31
C PRO A 68 5.20 -1.56 22.00
N ARG A 69 5.43 -1.34 23.31
CA ARG A 69 6.39 -2.14 24.11
C ARG A 69 5.96 -3.60 24.33
N PHE A 70 4.66 -3.86 24.22
CA PHE A 70 4.08 -5.18 24.44
C PHE A 70 3.30 -5.59 23.20
N PHE A 71 3.91 -6.43 22.37
CA PHE A 71 3.23 -7.09 21.26
C PHE A 71 2.92 -8.53 21.69
N ALA A 72 1.65 -8.93 21.67
CA ALA A 72 1.29 -10.33 21.87
C ALA A 72 1.73 -11.11 20.63
N VAL A 73 2.96 -11.62 20.64
CA VAL A 73 3.47 -12.46 19.55
C VAL A 73 2.71 -13.78 19.59
N THR A 74 1.85 -14.00 18.61
CA THR A 74 1.33 -15.32 18.26
C THR A 74 2.21 -15.88 17.15
N GLU A 75 2.92 -17.00 17.41
CA GLU A 75 3.77 -17.85 16.52
C GLU A 75 5.28 -17.91 16.90
N PRO A 76 5.98 -19.03 16.66
CA PRO A 76 7.26 -19.32 17.32
C PRO A 76 8.44 -18.63 16.64
N ALA A 77 9.32 -18.08 17.49
CA ALA A 77 10.68 -17.59 17.24
C ALA A 77 10.86 -16.17 16.64
N GLY A 78 11.36 -15.27 17.50
CA GLY A 78 12.41 -14.30 17.14
C GLY A 78 12.05 -12.81 17.15
N TRP A 79 10.82 -12.45 16.76
CA TRP A 79 10.49 -11.04 16.49
C TRP A 79 10.19 -10.21 17.74
N GLY A 80 9.61 -10.83 18.77
CA GLY A 80 9.30 -10.14 20.03
C GLY A 80 10.54 -9.61 20.76
N THR A 81 11.64 -10.36 20.70
CA THR A 81 12.91 -9.99 21.34
C THR A 81 13.62 -8.86 20.58
N ALA A 82 13.57 -8.85 19.25
CA ALA A 82 14.18 -7.81 18.43
C ALA A 82 13.49 -6.45 18.59
N ILE A 83 12.15 -6.43 18.65
CA ILE A 83 11.38 -5.20 18.86
C ILE A 83 11.54 -4.69 20.30
N GLY A 84 11.55 -5.59 21.29
CA GLY A 84 11.82 -5.22 22.68
C GLY A 84 13.22 -4.64 22.90
N ALA A 85 14.24 -5.20 22.24
CA ALA A 85 15.61 -4.69 22.28
C ALA A 85 15.73 -3.31 21.62
N TYR A 86 15.05 -3.08 20.48
CA TYR A 86 15.03 -1.77 19.83
C TYR A 86 14.34 -0.71 20.72
N ALA A 87 13.22 -1.06 21.36
CA ALA A 87 12.50 -0.16 22.26
C ALA A 87 13.29 0.18 23.54
N ALA A 88 14.12 -0.74 24.05
CA ALA A 88 14.97 -0.51 25.22
C ALA A 88 16.26 0.27 24.90
N ALA A 89 16.71 0.28 23.65
CA ALA A 89 17.92 1.00 23.21
C ALA A 89 17.67 2.47 22.85
N VAL A 90 16.41 2.91 22.79
CA VAL A 90 15.99 4.29 22.48
C VAL A 90 15.49 5.06 23.71
N ASP A 91 15.53 4.45 24.90
CA ASP A 91 15.42 5.10 26.21
C ASP A 91 16.82 5.44 26.75
#